data_AF-A0A060ZEE2-F1
#
_entry.id   AF-A0A060ZEE2-F1
#
_cell.length_a   1.000
_cell.length_b   1.000
_cell.length_c   1.000
_cell.angle_alpha   90.00
_cell.angle_beta   90.00
_cell.angle_gamma   90.00
#
_symmetry.space_group_name_H-M   'P 1'
#
loop_
_entity.id
_entity.type
_entity.pdbx_description
1 polymer ?
#
loop_
_entity_poly.entity_id
_entity_poly.type
_entity_poly.pdbx_seq_one_letter_code
_entity_poly.pdbx_strand_id
1 'polypeptide(L)'
;MPSDKTIGGGDDSFNTFFSETGAGKHVPRAVFVDLEPTVIDEVRTGTYRQLFHPEQLITGKEDAANNYARGHYTIGKEIIDLVLDRTRKLADQCTGLQGFLIFHSFGGGTGSGFTSLLMERLS
;
A
#
# COMPACT_ATOMS: atom_id res chain seq x y z
N MET A 1 -2.30 27.05 -8.35
CA MET A 1 -2.05 25.60 -8.28
C MET A 1 -2.76 24.95 -9.45
N PRO A 2 -2.13 24.09 -10.27
CA PRO A 2 -2.84 23.36 -11.29
C PRO A 2 -3.63 22.25 -10.59
N SER A 3 -4.96 22.36 -10.62
CA SER A 3 -5.86 21.33 -10.12
C SER A 3 -5.71 20.06 -10.96
N ASP A 4 -5.70 18.91 -10.29
CA ASP A 4 -5.95 17.61 -10.91
C ASP A 4 -7.34 17.73 -11.56
N LYS A 5 -7.40 17.96 -12.88
CA LYS A 5 -8.68 18.21 -13.57
C LYS A 5 -9.36 16.87 -13.82
N THR A 6 -10.33 16.56 -12.98
CA THR A 6 -11.30 15.47 -13.19
C THR A 6 -12.10 15.72 -14.48
N ILE A 7 -12.42 14.66 -15.22
CA ILE A 7 -13.13 14.75 -16.52
C ILE A 7 -14.66 14.91 -16.33
N GLY A 8 -15.17 14.92 -15.10
CA GLY A 8 -16.57 15.16 -14.80
C GLY A 8 -16.74 15.93 -13.50
N GLY A 9 -17.55 16.99 -13.51
CA GLY A 9 -17.79 17.91 -12.40
C GLY A 9 -18.54 17.29 -11.21
N GLY A 10 -17.96 16.26 -10.59
CA GLY A 10 -18.32 15.75 -9.27
C GLY A 10 -17.39 16.32 -8.20
N ASP A 11 -17.85 16.31 -6.94
CA ASP A 11 -17.10 16.82 -5.79
C ASP A 11 -15.74 16.12 -5.65
N ASP A 12 -14.64 16.82 -5.92
CA ASP A 12 -13.25 16.32 -5.95
C ASP A 12 -12.74 15.79 -4.59
N SER A 13 -13.59 15.80 -3.55
CA SER A 13 -13.24 15.41 -2.18
C SER A 13 -12.76 13.95 -2.09
N PHE A 14 -13.29 13.04 -2.92
CA PHE A 14 -12.87 11.64 -2.93
C PHE A 14 -11.49 11.40 -3.58
N ASN A 15 -10.96 12.37 -4.34
CA ASN A 15 -9.61 12.27 -4.95
C ASN A 15 -8.49 12.24 -3.90
N THR A 16 -8.82 12.57 -2.64
CA THR A 16 -7.95 12.36 -1.48
C THR A 16 -7.56 10.89 -1.32
N PHE A 17 -8.47 9.96 -1.56
CA PHE A 17 -8.25 8.51 -1.43
C PHE A 17 -8.10 7.79 -2.78
N PHE A 18 -8.48 8.42 -3.89
CA PHE A 18 -8.46 7.81 -5.22
C PHE A 18 -7.67 8.65 -6.23
N SER A 19 -7.02 7.99 -7.17
CA SER A 19 -6.53 8.60 -8.41
C SER A 19 -7.45 8.26 -9.57
N GLU A 20 -7.67 9.21 -10.48
CA GLU A 20 -8.45 8.99 -11.70
C GLU A 20 -7.49 8.67 -12.85
N THR A 21 -7.76 7.57 -13.56
CA THR A 21 -7.05 7.26 -14.81
C THR A 21 -7.71 7.97 -16.00
N GLY A 22 -6.99 8.16 -17.10
CA GLY A 22 -7.57 8.76 -18.32
C GLY A 22 -8.76 8.00 -18.93
N ALA A 23 -9.05 6.78 -18.46
CA ALA A 23 -10.23 6.00 -18.83
C ALA A 23 -11.43 6.19 -17.88
N GLY A 24 -11.36 7.15 -16.94
CA GLY A 24 -12.40 7.41 -15.95
C GLY A 24 -12.49 6.39 -14.80
N LYS A 25 -11.50 5.48 -14.70
CA LYS A 25 -11.42 4.52 -13.60
C LYS A 25 -10.75 5.16 -12.39
N HIS A 26 -11.38 5.02 -11.23
CA HIS A 26 -10.85 5.44 -9.94
C HIS A 26 -10.07 4.29 -9.29
N VAL A 27 -8.80 4.54 -8.97
CA VAL A 27 -7.88 3.57 -8.37
C VAL A 27 -7.53 4.03 -6.96
N PRO A 28 -7.65 3.17 -5.92
CA PRO A 28 -7.28 3.55 -4.56
C PRO A 28 -5.81 3.92 -4.44
N ARG A 29 -5.52 4.96 -3.65
CA ARG A 29 -4.18 5.33 -3.19
C ARG A 29 -3.79 4.46 -1.99
N ALA A 30 -3.69 3.14 -2.22
CA ALA A 30 -3.41 2.15 -1.18
C ALA A 30 -2.27 1.21 -1.59
N VAL A 31 -1.53 0.72 -0.61
CA VAL A 31 -0.53 -0.35 -0.78
C VAL A 31 -0.87 -1.45 0.21
N PHE A 32 -1.02 -2.68 -0.30
CA PHE A 32 -1.21 -3.89 0.51
C PHE A 32 0.12 -4.63 0.55
N VAL A 33 0.56 -4.98 1.75
CA VAL A 33 1.81 -5.69 1.96
C VAL A 33 1.56 -6.84 2.92
N ASP A 34 1.99 -8.02 2.52
CA ASP A 34 2.10 -9.17 3.41
C ASP A 34 3.36 -9.98 3.07
N LEU A 35 3.96 -10.63 4.06
CA LEU A 35 5.17 -11.43 3.87
C LEU A 35 4.86 -12.81 3.29
N GLU A 36 3.59 -13.22 3.31
CA GLU A 36 3.09 -14.39 2.59
C GLU A 36 1.99 -14.02 1.59
N PRO A 37 1.72 -14.87 0.58
CA PRO A 37 0.81 -14.49 -0.51
C PRO A 37 -0.68 -14.68 -0.19
N THR A 38 -1.03 -15.53 0.78
CA THR A 38 -2.39 -16.07 0.97
C THR A 38 -3.48 -14.99 0.98
N VAL A 39 -3.36 -14.01 1.87
CA VAL A 39 -4.41 -12.99 2.07
C VAL A 39 -4.49 -12.01 0.89
N ILE A 40 -3.35 -11.68 0.28
CA ILE A 40 -3.32 -10.78 -0.88
C ILE A 40 -3.82 -11.46 -2.15
N ASP A 41 -3.62 -12.77 -2.31
CA ASP A 41 -4.16 -13.52 -3.43
C ASP A 41 -5.70 -13.58 -3.42
N GLU A 42 -6.32 -13.56 -2.24
CA GLU A 42 -7.77 -13.37 -2.11
C GLU A 42 -8.21 -11.99 -2.62
N VAL A 43 -7.44 -10.94 -2.36
CA VAL A 43 -7.73 -9.60 -2.92
C VAL A 43 -7.58 -9.59 -4.45
N ARG A 44 -6.56 -10.29 -4.98
CA ARG A 44 -6.30 -10.43 -6.43
C ARG A 44 -7.38 -11.23 -7.15
N THR A 45 -8.13 -12.08 -6.45
CA THR A 45 -9.15 -12.97 -7.05
C THR A 45 -10.58 -12.62 -6.65
N GLY A 46 -10.77 -11.80 -5.61
CA GLY A 46 -12.05 -11.43 -5.06
C GLY A 46 -12.84 -10.40 -5.88
N THR A 47 -13.96 -9.95 -5.32
CA THR A 47 -14.89 -9.02 -5.97
C THR A 47 -14.23 -7.75 -6.49
N TYR A 48 -13.26 -7.21 -5.73
CA TYR A 48 -12.54 -5.97 -6.05
C TYR A 48 -11.21 -6.19 -6.77
N ARG A 49 -10.98 -7.36 -7.38
CA ARG A 49 -9.72 -7.69 -8.09
C ARG A 49 -9.28 -6.69 -9.15
N GLN A 50 -10.23 -5.97 -9.76
CA GLN A 50 -9.94 -4.95 -10.77
C GLN A 50 -9.82 -3.54 -10.18
N LEU A 51 -10.07 -3.34 -8.88
CA LEU A 51 -10.07 -2.01 -8.27
C LEU A 51 -8.64 -1.51 -8.03
N PHE A 52 -7.79 -2.35 -7.47
CA PHE A 52 -6.42 -2.01 -7.09
C PHE A 52 -5.44 -2.13 -8.25
N HIS A 53 -4.35 -1.35 -8.22
CA HIS A 53 -3.26 -1.56 -9.16
C HIS A 53 -2.47 -2.81 -8.76
N PRO A 54 -2.17 -3.78 -9.65
CA PRO A 54 -1.49 -5.02 -9.27
C PRO A 54 -0.15 -4.80 -8.57
N GLU A 55 0.58 -3.74 -8.93
CA GLU A 55 1.85 -3.40 -8.31
C GLU A 55 1.74 -2.82 -6.89
N GLN A 56 0.53 -2.47 -6.44
CA GLN A 56 0.24 -2.07 -5.06
C GLN A 56 -0.01 -3.28 -4.15
N LEU A 57 -0.12 -4.49 -4.71
CA LEU A 57 -0.38 -5.73 -3.98
C LEU A 57 0.92 -6.53 -3.84
N ILE A 58 1.67 -6.29 -2.77
CA ILE A 58 3.04 -6.76 -2.58
C ILE A 58 3.05 -7.96 -1.64
N THR A 59 3.60 -9.08 -2.09
CA THR A 59 3.66 -10.34 -1.34
C THR A 59 5.10 -10.84 -1.23
N GLY A 60 5.51 -11.24 -0.03
CA GLY A 60 6.70 -12.05 0.17
C GLY A 60 6.49 -13.52 -0.17
N LYS A 61 7.48 -14.35 0.17
CA LYS A 61 7.44 -15.81 -0.03
C LYS A 61 7.30 -16.59 1.28
N GLU A 62 7.64 -15.97 2.40
CA GLU A 62 7.74 -16.62 3.70
C GLU A 62 7.18 -15.67 4.77
N ASP A 63 6.35 -16.18 5.66
CA ASP A 63 5.70 -15.38 6.69
C ASP A 63 6.66 -14.98 7.83
N ALA A 64 6.18 -14.10 8.70
CA ALA A 64 6.89 -13.78 9.94
C ALA A 64 6.62 -14.78 11.08
N ALA A 65 5.71 -15.76 10.91
CA ALA A 65 5.36 -16.78 11.89
C ALA A 65 5.10 -16.24 13.31
N ASN A 66 4.31 -15.16 13.42
CA ASN A 66 4.04 -14.44 14.68
C ASN A 66 5.29 -13.95 15.43
N ASN A 67 6.42 -13.78 14.73
CA ASN A 67 7.68 -13.34 15.33
C ASN A 67 8.04 -11.92 14.85
N TYR A 68 8.07 -10.97 15.80
CA TYR A 68 8.48 -9.59 15.56
C TYR A 68 9.84 -9.49 14.88
N ALA A 69 10.83 -10.24 15.37
CA ALA A 69 12.19 -10.17 14.86
C ALA A 69 12.30 -10.62 13.40
N ARG A 70 11.44 -11.55 12.97
CA ARG A 70 11.36 -11.95 11.56
C ARG A 70 10.77 -10.84 10.70
N GLY A 71 9.69 -10.22 11.15
CA GLY A 71 9.07 -9.09 10.47
C GLY A 71 9.98 -7.86 10.38
N HIS A 72 10.82 -7.61 11.39
CA HIS A 72 11.65 -6.41 11.46
C HIS A 72 13.09 -6.60 10.96
N TYR A 73 13.78 -7.66 11.39
CA TYR A 73 15.22 -7.79 11.20
C TYR A 73 15.65 -8.72 10.06
N THR A 74 14.83 -9.72 9.71
CA THR A 74 15.19 -10.71 8.68
C THR A 74 14.28 -10.60 7.46
N ILE A 75 13.14 -11.28 7.44
CA ILE A 75 12.25 -11.41 6.28
C ILE A 75 11.77 -10.05 5.79
N GLY A 76 11.38 -9.16 6.71
CA GLY A 76 10.93 -7.81 6.33
C GLY A 76 11.98 -6.95 5.64
N LYS A 77 13.28 -7.16 5.93
CA LYS A 77 14.35 -6.42 5.26
C LYS A 77 14.51 -6.78 3.80
N GLU A 78 14.07 -7.97 3.39
CA GLU A 78 14.16 -8.39 1.99
C GLU A 78 13.15 -7.65 1.10
N ILE A 79 12.05 -7.17 1.67
CA ILE A 79 10.94 -6.56 0.90
C ILE A 79 10.76 -5.06 1.15
N ILE A 80 11.38 -4.50 2.20
CA ILE A 80 11.17 -3.10 2.59
C ILE A 80 11.49 -2.11 1.46
N ASP A 81 12.57 -2.33 0.70
CA ASP A 81 12.96 -1.42 -0.38
C ASP A 81 11.95 -1.43 -1.54
N LEU A 82 11.36 -2.61 -1.83
CA LEU A 82 10.28 -2.73 -2.80
C LEU A 82 9.04 -1.96 -2.34
N VAL A 83 8.65 -2.11 -1.07
CA VAL A 83 7.50 -1.40 -0.50
C VAL A 83 7.71 0.11 -0.53
N LEU A 84 8.90 0.59 -0.16
CA LEU A 84 9.24 2.01 -0.22
C LEU A 84 9.20 2.56 -1.65
N ASP A 85 9.67 1.80 -2.64
CA ASP A 85 9.57 2.20 -4.05
C ASP A 85 8.10 2.35 -4.50
N ARG A 86 7.24 1.40 -4.11
CA ARG A 86 5.81 1.47 -4.45
C ARG A 86 5.10 2.61 -3.73
N THR A 87 5.39 2.84 -2.45
CA THR A 87 4.87 3.99 -1.70
C THR A 87 5.35 5.31 -2.30
N ARG A 88 6.62 5.41 -2.70
CA ARG A 88 7.17 6.59 -3.39
C ARG A 88 6.43 6.88 -4.68
N LYS A 89 6.21 5.88 -5.54
CA LYS A 89 5.46 6.05 -6.79
C LYS A 89 4.06 6.62 -6.58
N LEU A 90 3.38 6.25 -5.49
CA LEU A 90 2.08 6.84 -5.15
C LEU A 90 2.20 8.25 -4.58
N ALA A 91 3.23 8.51 -3.78
CA ALA A 91 3.51 9.85 -3.27
C ALA A 91 3.83 10.83 -4.42
N ASP A 92 4.58 10.40 -5.43
CA ASP A 92 4.92 11.20 -6.62
C ASP A 92 3.67 11.54 -7.48
N GLN A 93 2.61 10.74 -7.37
CA GLN A 93 1.30 10.98 -8.01
C GLN A 93 0.39 11.89 -7.18
N CYS A 94 0.86 12.40 -6.04
CA CYS A 94 0.11 13.33 -5.18
C CYS A 94 0.67 14.73 -5.36
N THR A 95 -0.21 15.72 -5.60
CA THR A 95 0.19 17.14 -5.66
C THR A 95 0.42 17.76 -4.28
N GLY A 96 -0.14 17.15 -3.23
CA GLY A 96 -0.01 17.59 -1.85
C GLY A 96 -0.29 16.46 -0.87
N LEU A 97 0.64 15.50 -0.76
CA LEU A 97 0.54 14.39 0.18
C LEU A 97 0.51 14.91 1.63
N GLN A 98 -0.56 14.57 2.36
CA GLN A 98 -0.71 14.98 3.77
C GLN A 98 -0.04 14.01 4.75
N GLY A 99 0.02 12.73 4.42
CA GLY A 99 0.59 11.70 5.27
C GLY A 99 0.11 10.30 4.88
N PHE A 100 0.28 9.35 5.80
CA PHE A 100 -0.06 7.94 5.60
C PHE A 100 -1.04 7.47 6.68
N LEU A 101 -1.97 6.60 6.29
CA LEU A 101 -2.79 5.81 7.20
C LEU A 101 -2.29 4.36 7.15
N ILE A 102 -1.78 3.86 8.27
CA ILE A 102 -1.16 2.54 8.33
C ILE A 102 -2.03 1.62 9.18
N PHE A 103 -2.52 0.55 8.55
CA PHE A 103 -3.37 -0.45 9.17
C PHE A 103 -2.56 -1.71 9.41
N HIS A 104 -2.44 -2.13 10.66
CA HIS A 104 -1.68 -3.31 11.04
C HIS A 104 -2.22 -3.93 12.32
N SER A 105 -1.87 -5.19 12.58
CA SER A 105 -2.13 -5.85 13.86
C SER A 105 -0.94 -5.69 14.81
N PHE A 106 -1.20 -5.70 16.12
CA PHE A 106 -0.13 -5.70 17.13
C PHE A 106 0.43 -7.11 17.40
N GLY A 107 -0.38 -8.15 17.24
CA GLY A 107 0.00 -9.52 17.62
C GLY A 107 0.74 -10.33 16.55
N GLY A 108 0.60 -9.95 15.27
CA GLY A 108 1.24 -10.67 14.16
C GLY A 108 2.69 -10.24 13.95
N GLY A 109 3.53 -11.14 13.40
CA GLY A 109 4.94 -10.84 13.13
C GLY A 109 5.12 -9.78 12.03
N THR A 110 4.34 -9.87 10.95
CA THR A 110 4.30 -8.85 9.88
C THR A 110 3.71 -7.56 10.43
N GLY A 111 2.52 -7.64 11.02
CA GLY A 111 1.81 -6.46 11.54
C GLY A 111 2.60 -5.67 12.57
N SER A 112 3.37 -6.32 13.44
CA SER A 112 4.21 -5.63 14.44
C SER A 112 5.59 -5.27 13.90
N GLY A 113 6.36 -6.27 13.46
CA GLY A 113 7.77 -6.12 13.09
C GLY A 113 7.96 -5.33 11.81
N PHE A 114 7.27 -5.73 10.74
CA PHE A 114 7.40 -5.08 9.44
C PHE A 114 6.86 -3.65 9.48
N THR A 115 5.74 -3.41 10.16
CA THR A 115 5.21 -2.04 10.33
C THR A 115 6.18 -1.15 11.10
N SER A 116 6.83 -1.65 12.15
CA SER A 116 7.83 -0.87 12.88
C SER A 116 9.00 -0.47 11.97
N LEU A 117 9.51 -1.43 11.18
CA LEU A 117 10.55 -1.17 10.18
C LEU A 117 10.09 -0.15 9.13
N LEU A 118 8.86 -0.25 8.65
CA LEU A 118 8.30 0.69 7.68
C LEU A 118 8.22 2.11 8.25
N MET A 119 7.74 2.27 9.49
CA MET A 119 7.65 3.56 10.16
C MET A 119 9.02 4.23 10.33
N GLU A 120 10.06 3.46 10.68
CA GLU A 120 11.43 3.97 10.77
C GLU A 120 11.96 4.50 9.43
N ARG A 121 11.52 3.91 8.31
CA ARG A 121 11.96 4.31 6.97
C ARG A 121 11.12 5.43 6.34
N LEU A 122 9.89 5.63 6.82
CA LEU A 122 9.01 6.72 6.39
C LEU A 122 9.25 8.03 7.16
N SER A 123 9.96 7.95 8.29
CA SER A 123 10.28 9.09 9.16
C SER A 123 11.45 9.93 8.65
#